data_AF-A0AAW2LCK6-F1
#
_entry.id   AF-A0AAW2LCK6-F1
#
_cell.length_a   1.000
_cell.length_b   1.000
_cell.length_c   1.000
_cell.angle_alpha   90.00
_cell.angle_beta   90.00
_cell.angle_gamma   90.00
#
_symmetry.space_group_name_H-M   'P 1'
#
loop_
_entity.id
_entity.type
_entity.pdbx_description
1 polymer ?
#
loop_
_entity_poly.entity_id
_entity_poly.type
_entity_poly.pdbx_seq_one_letter_code
_entity_poly.pdbx_strand_id
1 'polypeptide(L)'
;MAEDFQAAVEDGLRLSKRIYFGKDRAVAPPKPPTEMDRSSEHPFLPTSPMVYAVISNPSIVDNPDMPSYQPYVHGKCDPPALMPLQMNGISMEVECYMDTAFITVNGSWRVHCVMGSRSCDCRIAVPMGE
;
A
#
# COMPACT_ATOMS: atom_id res chain seq x y z
N MET A 1 -5.63 -8.96 -14.15
CA MET A 1 -5.25 -9.29 -12.75
C MET A 1 -4.06 -8.47 -12.29
N ALA A 2 -2.93 -8.51 -13.02
CA ALA A 2 -1.81 -7.61 -12.78
C ALA A 2 -2.17 -6.14 -13.11
N GLU A 3 -2.95 -5.92 -14.17
CA GLU A 3 -3.41 -4.57 -14.56
C GLU A 3 -4.38 -3.99 -13.52
N ASP A 4 -5.34 -4.79 -13.05
CA ASP A 4 -6.31 -4.38 -12.03
C ASP A 4 -5.62 -4.00 -10.71
N PHE A 5 -4.59 -4.77 -10.32
CA PHE A 5 -3.78 -4.46 -9.15
C PHE A 5 -3.06 -3.13 -9.32
N GLN A 6 -2.43 -2.89 -10.47
CA GLN A 6 -1.74 -1.63 -10.73
C GLN A 6 -2.66 -0.43 -10.74
N ALA A 7 -3.84 -0.54 -11.38
CA ALA A 7 -4.85 0.51 -11.36
C ALA A 7 -5.26 0.85 -9.92
N ALA A 8 -5.51 -0.17 -9.10
CA ALA A 8 -5.84 0.03 -7.69
C ALA A 8 -4.70 0.69 -6.90
N VAL A 9 -3.44 0.31 -7.15
CA VAL A 9 -2.26 0.95 -6.52
C VAL A 9 -2.11 2.40 -6.97
N GLU A 10 -2.32 2.68 -8.24
CA GLU A 10 -2.24 4.03 -8.78
C GLU A 10 -3.30 4.95 -8.15
N ASP A 11 -4.53 4.48 -8.02
CA ASP A 11 -5.61 5.21 -7.34
C ASP A 11 -5.29 5.44 -5.86
N GLY A 12 -4.68 4.45 -5.20
CA GLY A 12 -4.16 4.61 -3.85
C GLY A 12 -3.09 5.71 -3.75
N LEU A 13 -2.15 5.75 -4.68
CA LEU A 13 -1.14 6.81 -4.76
C LEU A 13 -1.74 8.20 -5.04
N ARG A 14 -2.87 8.28 -5.76
CA ARG A 14 -3.61 9.53 -5.93
C ARG A 14 -4.27 9.98 -4.64
N LEU A 15 -4.86 9.05 -3.88
CA LEU A 15 -5.46 9.33 -2.57
C LEU A 15 -4.42 9.76 -1.53
N SER A 16 -3.23 9.14 -1.52
CA SER A 16 -2.20 9.42 -0.52
C SER A 16 -1.67 10.86 -0.57
N LYS A 17 -1.75 11.53 -1.74
CA LYS A 17 -1.39 12.95 -1.91
C LYS A 17 -2.21 13.90 -1.03
N ARG A 18 -3.37 13.44 -0.55
CA ARG A 18 -4.26 14.22 0.32
C ARG A 18 -3.80 14.21 1.78
N ILE A 19 -2.95 13.26 2.16
CA ILE A 19 -2.51 13.09 3.54
C ILE A 19 -1.44 14.12 3.86
N TYR A 20 -1.68 14.92 4.90
CA TYR A 20 -0.69 15.87 5.41
C TYR A 20 0.21 15.20 6.45
N PHE A 21 1.50 15.07 6.15
CA PHE A 21 2.48 14.43 7.05
C PHE A 21 3.25 15.43 7.93
N GLY A 22 2.85 16.70 7.99
CA GLY A 22 3.61 17.73 8.70
C GLY A 22 4.87 18.19 7.93
N LYS A 23 5.55 19.21 8.48
CA LYS A 23 6.86 19.68 7.97
C LYS A 23 8.02 18.80 8.48
N ASP A 24 7.88 18.25 9.68
CA ASP A 24 8.81 17.27 10.26
C ASP A 24 8.37 15.86 9.87
N ARG A 25 8.96 15.34 8.79
CA ARG A 25 8.58 14.07 8.15
C ARG A 25 8.99 12.87 9.01
N ALA A 26 8.21 12.53 10.04
CA ALA A 26 8.33 11.25 10.73
C ALA A 26 7.97 10.07 9.80
N VAL A 27 7.12 10.32 8.80
CA VAL A 27 6.69 9.36 7.77
C VAL A 27 6.68 10.08 6.42
N ALA A 28 7.21 9.44 5.38
CA ALA A 28 7.16 9.94 4.01
C ALA A 28 5.99 9.30 3.26
N PRO A 29 5.25 10.06 2.43
CA PRO A 29 4.26 9.46 1.53
C PRO A 29 4.93 8.42 0.62
N PRO A 30 4.20 7.36 0.21
CA PRO A 30 4.69 6.40 -0.76
C PRO A 30 5.21 7.13 -2.00
N LYS A 31 6.51 6.93 -2.32
CA LYS A 31 7.11 7.57 -3.48
C LYS A 31 6.63 6.84 -4.73
N PRO A 32 6.14 7.56 -5.76
CA PRO A 32 5.90 6.92 -7.04
C PRO A 32 7.22 6.39 -7.62
N PRO A 33 7.18 5.33 -8.45
CA PRO A 33 8.34 4.83 -9.17
C PRO A 33 8.95 5.96 -10.01
N THR A 34 10.28 5.95 -10.15
CA THR A 34 10.98 6.98 -10.92
C THR A 34 10.66 6.86 -12.40
N GLU A 35 10.84 7.93 -13.19
CA GLU A 35 10.47 7.91 -14.62
C GLU A 35 11.19 6.83 -15.43
N MET A 36 12.39 6.42 -14.98
CA MET A 36 13.15 5.31 -15.56
C MET A 36 12.51 3.94 -15.27
N ASP A 37 11.85 3.79 -14.12
CA ASP A 37 11.16 2.57 -13.70
C ASP A 37 9.79 2.41 -14.38
N ARG A 38 9.20 3.50 -14.89
CA ARG A 38 7.95 3.45 -15.68
C ARG A 38 8.10 2.74 -17.03
N SER A 39 9.33 2.48 -17.47
CA SER A 39 9.63 1.73 -18.68
C SER A 39 9.32 0.23 -18.56
N SER A 40 9.11 -0.25 -17.33
CA SER A 40 8.67 -1.62 -17.09
C SER A 40 7.20 -1.79 -17.51
N GLU A 41 6.84 -2.96 -18.04
CA GLU A 41 5.44 -3.25 -18.42
C GLU A 41 4.48 -3.09 -17.23
N HIS A 42 5.00 -3.17 -16.00
CA HIS A 42 4.23 -3.26 -14.77
C HIS A 42 4.85 -2.48 -13.58
N PRO A 43 4.84 -1.14 -13.60
CA PRO A 43 5.65 -0.31 -12.69
C PRO A 43 5.17 -0.28 -11.24
N PHE A 44 3.96 -0.78 -10.95
CA PHE A 44 3.41 -0.82 -9.58
C PHE A 44 3.32 -2.23 -9.00
N LEU A 45 3.85 -3.25 -9.70
CA LEU A 45 3.97 -4.57 -9.10
C LEU A 45 5.13 -4.58 -8.10
N PRO A 46 4.93 -5.17 -6.91
CA PRO A 46 5.98 -5.25 -5.91
C PRO A 46 7.04 -6.27 -6.33
N THR A 47 8.32 -5.95 -6.13
CA THR A 47 9.46 -6.86 -6.37
C THR A 47 9.90 -7.63 -5.13
N SER A 48 9.32 -7.29 -3.97
CA SER A 48 9.49 -7.95 -2.68
C SER A 48 8.13 -7.96 -1.97
N PRO A 49 7.83 -8.89 -1.04
CA PRO A 49 6.52 -8.90 -0.44
C PRO A 49 6.17 -7.54 0.20
N MET A 50 4.97 -7.04 -0.09
CA MET A 50 4.56 -5.69 0.25
C MET A 50 3.12 -5.68 0.77
N VAL A 51 2.84 -4.79 1.72
CA VAL A 51 1.50 -4.65 2.32
C VAL A 51 0.85 -3.37 1.84
N TYR A 52 -0.44 -3.45 1.52
CA TYR A 52 -1.27 -2.34 1.05
C TYR A 52 -2.51 -2.21 1.93
N ALA A 53 -2.90 -0.98 2.26
CA ALA A 53 -4.20 -0.71 2.85
C ALA A 53 -5.28 -0.77 1.76
N VAL A 54 -6.36 -1.50 2.04
CA VAL A 54 -7.53 -1.62 1.15
C VAL A 54 -8.51 -0.49 1.46
N ILE A 55 -8.65 0.44 0.53
CA ILE A 55 -9.47 1.64 0.70
C ILE A 55 -10.71 1.55 -0.18
N SER A 56 -11.84 1.17 0.41
CA SER A 56 -13.15 1.23 -0.25
C SER A 56 -13.87 2.56 -0.02
N ASN A 57 -13.52 3.29 1.04
CA ASN A 57 -14.13 4.56 1.38
C ASN A 57 -13.04 5.66 1.50
N PRO A 58 -12.93 6.58 0.53
CA PRO A 58 -11.88 7.61 0.52
C PRO A 58 -12.01 8.64 1.64
N SER A 59 -13.12 8.65 2.40
CA SER A 59 -13.29 9.52 3.57
C SER A 59 -12.51 9.05 4.79
N ILE A 60 -12.05 7.79 4.84
CA ILE A 60 -11.24 7.28 5.96
C ILE A 60 -9.76 7.65 5.85
N VAL A 61 -9.34 8.15 4.68
CA VAL A 61 -7.94 8.42 4.35
C VAL A 61 -7.49 9.74 4.93
N ASP A 62 -6.70 9.68 5.99
CA ASP A 62 -6.07 10.82 6.63
C ASP A 62 -4.83 10.38 7.42
N ASN A 63 -4.08 11.33 7.96
CA ASN A 63 -2.96 11.05 8.84
C ASN A 63 -3.49 10.61 10.23
N PRO A 64 -3.17 9.40 10.71
CA PRO A 64 -3.61 8.91 12.02
C PRO A 64 -3.05 9.72 13.20
N ASP A 65 -1.87 10.31 13.05
CA ASP A 65 -1.18 11.03 14.12
C ASP A 65 -1.63 12.50 14.20
N MET A 66 -1.93 13.10 13.05
CA MET A 66 -2.30 14.52 12.93
C MET A 66 -3.47 14.67 11.95
N PRO A 67 -4.72 14.63 12.46
CA PRO A 67 -5.90 14.77 11.62
C PRO A 67 -5.85 16.08 10.85
N SER A 68 -6.11 16.02 9.55
CA SER A 68 -6.20 17.20 8.70
C SER A 68 -7.67 17.53 8.46
N TYR A 69 -8.01 18.83 8.44
CA TYR A 69 -9.34 19.24 8.00
C TYR A 69 -9.42 19.02 6.48
N GLN A 70 -9.87 17.85 6.07
CA GLN A 70 -10.07 17.53 4.67
C GLN A 70 -11.49 17.90 4.23
N PRO A 71 -11.67 18.43 3.00
CA PRO A 71 -13.00 18.56 2.44
C PRO A 71 -13.69 17.19 2.40
N TYR A 72 -15.00 17.17 2.67
CA TYR A 72 -15.78 15.93 2.61
C TYR A 72 -15.64 15.30 1.23
N VAL A 73 -15.10 14.09 1.20
CA VAL A 73 -15.08 13.29 -0.03
C VAL A 73 -16.24 12.32 0.01
N HIS A 74 -17.15 12.55 -0.93
CA HIS A 74 -18.25 11.65 -1.21
C HIS A 74 -17.79 10.63 -2.26
N GLY A 75 -18.24 9.38 -2.10
CA GLY A 75 -17.96 8.32 -3.05
C GLY A 75 -17.49 7.04 -2.37
N LYS A 76 -17.46 5.97 -3.16
CA LYS A 76 -16.83 4.70 -2.82
C LYS A 76 -15.79 4.40 -3.90
N CYS A 77 -14.68 3.80 -3.51
CA CYS A 77 -13.73 3.21 -4.45
C CYS A 77 -14.25 1.80 -4.76
N ASP A 78 -14.74 1.61 -5.98
CA ASP A 78 -15.18 0.31 -6.49
C ASP A 78 -14.57 0.10 -7.90
N PRO A 79 -13.51 -0.71 -8.04
CA PRO A 79 -12.88 -1.54 -7.00
C PRO A 79 -12.11 -0.73 -5.93
N PRO A 80 -11.80 -1.31 -4.76
CA PRO A 80 -11.05 -0.63 -3.70
C PRO A 80 -9.66 -0.19 -4.16
N ALA A 81 -9.24 1.02 -3.75
CA ALA A 81 -7.88 1.50 -3.99
C ALA A 81 -6.89 0.82 -3.03
N LEU A 82 -5.64 0.63 -3.46
CA LEU A 82 -4.58 0.01 -2.69
C LEU A 82 -3.48 1.03 -2.38
N MET A 83 -3.34 1.42 -1.11
CA MET A 83 -2.27 2.34 -0.72
C MET A 83 -1.08 1.57 -0.14
N PRO A 84 0.13 1.67 -0.74
CA PRO A 84 1.31 1.01 -0.20
C PRO A 84 1.59 1.47 1.24
N LEU A 85 1.79 0.52 2.15
CA LEU A 85 2.14 0.82 3.54
C LEU A 85 3.65 0.97 3.69
N GLN A 86 4.06 1.81 4.64
CA GLN A 86 5.47 1.90 5.01
C GLN A 86 5.84 0.61 5.74
N MET A 87 6.74 -0.15 5.13
CA MET A 87 7.34 -1.33 5.75
C MET A 87 8.47 -0.89 6.68
N ASN A 88 8.44 -1.37 7.93
CA ASN A 88 9.53 -1.16 8.90
C ASN A 88 10.56 -2.30 8.81
N GLY A 89 10.10 -3.51 8.48
CA GLY A 89 10.94 -4.66 8.25
C GLY A 89 10.13 -5.79 7.63
N ILE A 90 10.78 -6.61 6.82
CA ILE A 90 10.18 -7.83 6.27
C ILE A 90 11.25 -8.91 6.10
N SER A 91 10.90 -10.14 6.45
CA SER A 91 11.66 -11.34 6.20
C SER A 91 10.75 -12.42 5.59
N MET A 92 11.34 -13.26 4.76
CA MET A 92 10.67 -14.40 4.16
C MET A 92 11.59 -15.60 4.27
N GLU A 93 11.06 -16.68 4.84
CA GLU A 93 11.72 -17.97 4.93
C GLU A 93 10.96 -18.95 4.05
N VAL A 94 11.69 -19.72 3.24
CA VAL A 94 11.11 -20.70 2.33
C VAL A 94 11.74 -22.05 2.61
N GLU A 95 10.92 -23.00 3.03
CA GLU A 95 11.33 -24.39 3.19
C GLU A 95 10.72 -25.24 2.07
N CYS A 96 11.57 -25.77 1.20
CA CYS A 96 11.14 -26.61 0.08
C CYS A 96 11.34 -28.09 0.39
N TYR A 97 10.28 -28.88 0.26
CA TYR A 97 10.28 -30.34 0.38
C TYR A 97 9.61 -30.96 -0.84
N MET A 98 10.40 -31.63 -1.69
CA MET A 98 9.93 -32.24 -2.95
C MET A 98 9.21 -31.22 -3.86
N ASP A 99 7.89 -31.32 -3.99
CA ASP A 99 7.00 -30.48 -4.78
C ASP A 99 6.24 -29.43 -3.95
N THR A 100 6.51 -29.35 -2.64
CA THR A 100 5.84 -28.44 -1.71
C THR A 100 6.82 -27.41 -1.16
N ALA A 101 6.43 -26.13 -1.15
CA ALA A 101 7.16 -25.06 -0.48
C ALA A 101 6.32 -24.45 0.65
N PHE A 102 6.89 -24.38 1.85
CA PHE A 102 6.32 -23.66 2.98
C PHE A 102 6.96 -22.27 3.04
N ILE A 103 6.12 -21.24 2.93
CA ILE A 103 6.57 -19.84 2.91
C ILE A 103 6.10 -19.18 4.21
N THR A 104 7.06 -18.76 5.02
CA THR A 104 6.82 -17.98 6.24
C THR A 104 7.22 -16.54 5.98
N VAL A 105 6.26 -15.61 6.06
CA VAL A 105 6.52 -14.17 5.95
C VAL A 105 6.36 -13.54 7.32
N ASN A 106 7.40 -12.87 7.80
CA ASN A 106 7.34 -12.05 9.01
C ASN A 106 7.58 -10.60 8.61
N GLY A 107 6.73 -9.69 9.06
CA GLY A 107 6.84 -8.29 8.71
C GLY A 107 6.25 -7.38 9.75
N SER A 108 6.73 -6.14 9.74
CA SER A 108 6.15 -5.04 10.50
C SER A 108 5.97 -3.86 9.57
N TRP A 109 4.80 -3.24 9.64
CA TRP A 109 4.42 -2.11 8.80
C TRP A 109 3.60 -1.10 9.59
N ARG A 110 3.49 0.12 9.05
CA ARG A 110 2.70 1.19 9.63
C ARG A 110 1.52 1.55 8.73
N VAL A 111 0.32 1.44 9.29
CA VAL A 111 -0.89 2.04 8.71
C VAL A 111 -0.84 3.54 8.99
N HIS A 112 -0.34 4.30 8.04
CA HIS A 112 -0.03 5.74 8.19
C HIS A 112 -1.02 6.63 7.42
N CYS A 113 -2.12 6.06 6.98
CA CYS A 113 -2.96 6.62 5.94
C CYS A 113 -4.46 6.39 6.14
N VAL A 114 -4.84 5.90 7.33
CA VAL A 114 -6.21 5.72 7.78
C VAL A 114 -6.35 6.45 9.09
N MET A 115 -7.44 7.21 9.27
CA MET A 115 -7.75 7.88 10.54
C MET A 115 -7.67 6.92 11.73
N GLY A 116 -7.09 7.37 12.86
CA GLY A 116 -6.90 6.53 14.04
C GLY A 116 -8.20 5.97 14.68
N SER A 117 -9.36 6.55 14.35
CA SER A 117 -10.69 6.07 14.79
C SER A 117 -11.35 5.10 13.80
N ARG A 118 -10.65 4.73 12.72
CA ARG A 118 -11.14 3.88 11.63
C ARG A 118 -10.20 2.70 11.42
N SER A 119 -10.68 1.70 10.70
CA SER A 119 -9.91 0.52 10.31
C SER A 119 -10.03 0.30 8.81
N CYS A 120 -9.10 -0.48 8.28
CA CYS A 120 -9.14 -1.01 6.92
C CYS A 120 -8.59 -2.44 6.92
N ASP A 121 -8.92 -3.19 5.88
CA ASP A 121 -8.22 -4.44 5.61
C ASP A 121 -6.83 -4.16 5.04
N CYS A 122 -5.92 -5.11 5.22
CA CYS A 122 -4.60 -5.08 4.62
C CYS A 122 -4.49 -6.23 3.60
N ARG A 123 -3.90 -5.94 2.44
CA ARG A 123 -3.57 -6.93 1.42
C ARG A 123 -2.07 -7.10 1.34
N ILE A 124 -1.61 -8.35 1.49
CA ILE A 124 -0.22 -8.73 1.28
C ILE A 124 -0.09 -9.19 -0.16
N ALA A 125 0.81 -8.57 -0.92
CA ALA A 125 1.19 -9.02 -2.25
C ALA A 125 2.56 -9.68 -2.14
N VAL A 126 2.63 -10.96 -2.51
CA VAL A 126 3.87 -11.74 -2.56
C VAL A 126 4.23 -11.94 -4.03
N PRO A 127 5.36 -11.38 -4.51
CA PRO A 127 5.81 -11.65 -5.86
C PRO A 127 6.21 -13.12 -5.95
N MET A 128 5.48 -13.86 -6.77
CA MET A 128 5.88 -15.19 -7.22
C MET A 128 6.61 -14.98 -8.55
N GLY A 129 7.80 -15.58 -8.70
CA GLY A 129 8.54 -15.52 -9.96
C GLY A 129 7.80 -16.23 -11.10
N GLU A 130 8.41 -16.20 -12.30
CA GLU A 130 8.14 -17.20 -13.33
C GLU A 130 8.84 -18.52 -13.01
#